data_AF-A0A528VJM6-F1
#
_entry.id   AF-A0A528VJM6-F1
#
_cell.length_a   1.000
_cell.length_b   1.000
_cell.length_c   1.000
_cell.angle_alpha   90.00
_cell.angle_beta   90.00
_cell.angle_gamma   90.00
#
_symmetry.space_group_name_H-M   'P 1'
#
loop_
_entity.id
_entity.type
_entity.pdbx_description
1 polymer ?
#
loop_
_entity_poly.entity_id
_entity_poly.type
_entity_poly.pdbx_seq_one_letter_code
_entity_poly.pdbx_strand_id
1 'polypeptide(L)'
;MANLITKERAFALASQWASFMHTTDPGQCLYAFYSNDGRPLSEAHRLECLRWLISKQMTTRTERQYDELMKLIRFMANTPLRPMQ
;
A
#
# COMPACT_ATOMS: atom_id res chain seq x y z
N MET A 1 6.26 -11.80 -16.59
CA MET A 1 5.42 -10.62 -16.29
C MET A 1 5.25 -10.55 -14.79
N ALA A 2 5.64 -9.43 -14.15
CA ALA A 2 5.62 -9.31 -12.69
C ALA A 2 4.19 -9.54 -12.18
N ASN A 3 4.00 -10.51 -11.29
CA ASN A 3 2.71 -10.81 -10.65
C ASN A 3 2.27 -9.62 -9.79
N LEU A 4 1.65 -8.61 -10.42
CA LEU A 4 0.92 -7.57 -9.71
C LEU A 4 -0.34 -8.19 -9.11
N ILE A 5 -0.56 -7.90 -7.82
CA ILE A 5 -1.80 -8.21 -7.12
C ILE A 5 -2.96 -7.38 -7.68
N THR A 6 -4.20 -7.83 -7.49
CA THR A 6 -5.40 -7.08 -7.91
C THR A 6 -5.62 -5.84 -7.03
N LYS A 7 -6.51 -4.93 -7.45
CA LYS A 7 -6.86 -3.71 -6.69
C LYS A 7 -7.48 -4.03 -5.34
N GLU A 8 -8.34 -5.04 -5.31
CA GLU A 8 -9.04 -5.51 -4.12
C GLU A 8 -8.05 -6.16 -3.16
N ARG A 9 -7.09 -6.94 -3.69
CA ARG A 9 -6.03 -7.52 -2.87
C ARG A 9 -5.07 -6.44 -2.34
N ALA A 10 -4.75 -5.44 -3.14
CA ALA A 10 -3.92 -4.31 -2.71
C ALA A 10 -4.63 -3.51 -1.61
N PHE A 11 -5.93 -3.23 -1.76
CA PHE A 11 -6.75 -2.60 -0.74
C PHE A 11 -6.76 -3.43 0.56
N ALA A 12 -7.04 -4.73 0.47
CA ALA A 12 -7.07 -5.61 1.64
C ALA A 12 -5.71 -5.65 2.38
N LEU A 13 -4.60 -5.74 1.64
CA LEU A 13 -3.27 -5.70 2.23
C LEU A 13 -2.99 -4.34 2.88
N ALA A 14 -3.29 -3.23 2.19
CA ALA A 14 -3.11 -1.88 2.74
C ALA A 14 -3.94 -1.69 4.04
N SER A 15 -5.18 -2.17 4.07
CA SER A 15 -6.03 -2.13 5.27
C SER A 15 -5.47 -2.97 6.43
N GLN A 16 -4.87 -4.14 6.14
CA GLN A 16 -4.19 -4.94 7.17
C GLN A 16 -2.96 -4.25 7.74
N TRP A 17 -2.19 -3.55 6.90
CA TRP A 17 -1.06 -2.73 7.38
C TRP A 17 -1.56 -1.50 8.15
N ALA A 18 -2.73 -0.97 7.80
CA ALA A 18 -3.38 0.16 8.46
C ALA A 18 -3.99 -0.15 9.82
N SER A 19 -4.50 -1.36 10.04
CA SER A 19 -5.17 -1.74 11.30
C SER A 19 -4.30 -1.67 12.55
N PHE A 20 -2.97 -1.62 12.38
CA PHE A 20 -2.01 -1.50 13.49
C PHE A 20 -1.56 -0.05 13.76
N MET A 21 -2.14 0.94 13.09
CA MET A 21 -1.69 2.34 13.12
C MET A 21 -2.61 3.24 13.95
N HIS A 22 -2.00 4.16 14.69
CA HIS A 22 -2.64 5.27 15.37
C HIS A 22 -2.86 6.47 14.42
N THR A 23 -3.67 7.42 14.89
CA THR A 23 -4.06 8.61 14.13
C THR A 23 -2.92 9.59 13.82
N THR A 24 -1.70 9.33 14.26
CA THR A 24 -0.52 10.17 14.02
C THR A 24 0.61 9.41 13.33
N ASP A 25 0.40 8.12 13.00
CA ASP A 25 1.44 7.30 12.39
C ASP A 25 1.68 7.67 10.92
N PRO A 26 2.92 7.75 10.44
CA PRO A 26 3.21 8.14 9.05
C PRO A 26 2.52 7.27 7.96
N GLY A 27 2.05 6.07 8.29
CA GLY A 27 1.28 5.24 7.38
C GLY A 27 -0.22 5.54 7.31
N GLN A 28 -0.71 6.58 7.98
CA GLN A 28 -2.07 7.09 7.83
C GLN A 28 -2.53 7.22 6.37
N CYS A 29 -1.58 7.50 5.46
CA CYS A 29 -1.81 7.53 4.01
C CYS A 29 -2.58 6.30 3.51
N LEU A 30 -2.35 5.09 4.05
CA LEU A 30 -3.06 3.89 3.62
C LEU A 30 -4.58 3.93 3.86
N TYR A 31 -5.09 4.81 4.73
CA TYR A 31 -6.54 5.02 4.93
C TYR A 31 -7.20 5.84 3.81
N ALA A 32 -6.42 6.56 3.00
CA ALA A 32 -6.96 7.37 1.92
C ALA A 32 -7.33 6.53 0.68
N PHE A 33 -7.06 5.23 0.68
CA PHE A 33 -7.55 4.34 -0.37
C PHE A 33 -9.07 4.25 -0.36
N TYR A 34 -9.66 4.26 -1.54
CA TYR A 34 -11.09 4.06 -1.68
C TYR A 34 -11.46 2.60 -1.46
N SER A 35 -12.66 2.34 -0.96
CA SER A 35 -13.11 0.99 -0.68
C SER A 35 -12.94 0.07 -1.90
N ASN A 36 -12.25 -1.05 -1.72
CA ASN A 36 -11.89 -2.02 -2.76
C ASN A 36 -11.00 -1.47 -3.90
N ASP A 37 -10.39 -0.29 -3.73
CA ASP A 37 -9.46 0.30 -4.69
C ASP A 37 -8.17 0.76 -3.99
N GLY A 38 -7.13 -0.07 -4.06
CA GLY A 38 -5.81 0.23 -3.48
C GLY A 38 -4.96 1.21 -4.30
N ARG A 39 -5.52 1.90 -5.30
CA ARG A 39 -4.76 2.84 -6.14
C ARG A 39 -4.52 4.18 -5.41
N PRO A 40 -3.34 4.79 -5.57
CA PRO A 40 -3.08 6.11 -5.02
C PRO A 40 -3.99 7.18 -5.64
N LEU A 41 -4.37 8.18 -4.84
CA LEU A 41 -5.16 9.34 -5.26
C LEU A 41 -4.34 10.39 -6.03
N SER A 42 -3.07 10.55 -5.64
CA SER A 42 -2.12 11.51 -6.22
C SER A 42 -0.70 10.96 -6.18
N GLU A 43 0.22 11.58 -6.92
CA GLU A 43 1.64 11.21 -6.84
C GLU A 43 2.25 11.48 -5.46
N ALA A 44 1.82 12.55 -4.78
CA ALA A 44 2.23 12.82 -3.40
C ALA A 44 1.80 11.68 -2.46
N HIS A 45 0.54 11.24 -2.58
CA HIS A 45 0.02 10.12 -1.82
C HIS A 45 0.78 8.81 -2.13
N ARG A 46 1.09 8.55 -3.41
CA ARG A 46 1.91 7.39 -3.81
C ARG A 46 3.26 7.40 -3.11
N LEU A 47 3.95 8.53 -3.10
CA LEU A 47 5.26 8.68 -2.47
C LEU A 47 5.21 8.45 -0.96
N GLU A 48 4.19 8.98 -0.28
CA GLU A 48 3.99 8.76 1.15
C GLU A 48 3.75 7.28 1.47
N CYS A 49 2.86 6.62 0.75
CA CYS A 49 2.62 5.19 0.91
C CYS A 49 3.88 4.37 0.65
N LEU A 50 4.62 4.66 -0.42
CA LEU A 50 5.85 3.95 -0.76
C LEU A 50 6.91 4.13 0.33
N ARG A 51 7.13 5.36 0.83
CA ARG A 51 8.07 5.63 1.92
C ARG A 51 7.73 4.80 3.17
N TRP A 52 6.46 4.79 3.56
CA TRP A 52 6.02 4.00 4.71
C TRP A 52 6.20 2.50 4.48
N LEU A 53 5.72 1.96 3.36
CA LEU A 53 5.82 0.53 3.06
C LEU A 53 7.29 0.06 2.95
N ILE A 54 8.16 0.86 2.35
CA ILE A 54 9.60 0.57 2.29
C ILE A 54 10.20 0.54 3.71
N SER A 55 9.81 1.46 4.59
CA SER A 55 10.29 1.44 5.99
C SER A 55 9.92 0.15 6.73
N LYS A 56 8.82 -0.51 6.34
CA LYS A 56 8.38 -1.77 6.96
C LYS A 56 9.18 -2.99 6.53
N GLN A 57 9.97 -2.92 5.46
CA GLN A 57 10.82 -4.03 5.01
C GLN A 57 11.80 -4.49 6.10
N MET A 58 12.29 -3.57 6.94
CA MET A 58 13.20 -3.90 8.05
C MET A 58 12.49 -4.50 9.26
N THR A 59 11.15 -4.46 9.30
CA THR A 59 10.33 -4.87 10.45
C THR A 59 9.45 -6.09 10.18
N THR A 60 9.34 -6.53 8.92
CA THR A 60 8.62 -7.76 8.55
C THR A 60 9.29 -8.97 9.19
N ARG A 61 8.50 -9.79 9.89
CA ARG A 61 9.00 -10.91 10.71
C ARG A 61 8.96 -12.26 9.99
N THR A 62 8.26 -12.34 8.86
CA THR A 62 8.07 -13.59 8.10
C THR A 62 8.25 -13.36 6.60
N GLU A 63 8.72 -14.37 5.89
CA GLU A 63 8.88 -14.32 4.42
C GLU A 63 7.56 -14.02 3.70
N ARG A 64 6.45 -14.56 4.21
CA ARG A 64 5.11 -14.30 3.66
C ARG A 64 4.72 -12.83 3.75
N GLN A 65 4.92 -12.21 4.92
CA GLN A 65 4.65 -10.78 5.12
C GLN A 65 5.55 -9.92 4.23
N TYR A 66 6.81 -10.31 4.06
CA TYR A 66 7.74 -9.62 3.18
C TYR A 66 7.31 -9.71 1.71
N ASP A 67 6.92 -10.89 1.23
CA ASP A 67 6.43 -11.07 -0.15
C ASP A 67 5.14 -10.26 -0.41
N GLU A 68 4.18 -10.27 0.53
CA GLU A 68 2.96 -9.47 0.43
C GLU A 68 3.26 -7.96 0.45
N LEU A 69 4.22 -7.52 1.28
CA LEU A 69 4.69 -6.14 1.30
C LEU A 69 5.32 -5.75 -0.04
N MET A 70 6.19 -6.59 -0.59
CA MET A 70 6.86 -6.33 -1.87
C MET A 70 5.87 -6.30 -3.05
N LYS A 71 4.85 -7.16 -3.03
CA LYS A 71 3.75 -7.13 -4.00
C LYS A 71 2.96 -5.82 -3.91
N LEU A 72 2.66 -5.34 -2.71
CA LEU A 72 1.97 -4.07 -2.50
C LEU A 72 2.82 -2.87 -2.97
N ILE A 73 4.11 -2.85 -2.65
CA ILE A 73 5.06 -1.82 -3.12
C ILE A 73 5.09 -1.78 -4.64
N ARG A 74 5.24 -2.94 -5.31
CA ARG A 74 5.23 -3.03 -6.76
C ARG A 74 3.90 -2.57 -7.36
N PHE A 75 2.79 -2.92 -6.71
CA PHE A 75 1.47 -2.44 -7.14
C PHE A 75 1.40 -0.91 -7.08
N MET A 76 1.76 -0.29 -5.96
CA MET A 76 1.70 1.17 -5.82
C MET A 76 2.66 1.91 -6.74
N ALA A 77 3.84 1.34 -7.01
CA ALA A 77 4.81 1.94 -7.91
C ALA A 77 4.33 1.97 -9.38
N ASN A 78 3.58 0.96 -9.83
CA ASN A 78 3.25 0.78 -11.25
C ASN A 78 1.79 1.06 -11.60
N THR A 79 0.88 1.03 -10.61
CA THR A 79 -0.54 1.25 -10.88
C THR A 79 -0.79 2.72 -11.24
N PRO A 80 -1.67 3.03 -12.21
CA PRO A 80 -2.08 4.40 -12.46
C PRO A 80 -2.82 4.95 -11.23
N LEU A 81 -2.83 6.27 -11.10
CA LEU A 81 -3.64 6.94 -10.10
C LEU A 81 -5.12 6.58 -10.28
N ARG A 82 -5.89 6.69 -9.20
CA ARG A 82 -7.34 6.63 -9.31
C ARG A 82 -7.82 7.81 -10.18
N PRO A 83 -8.67 7.58 -11.20
CA PRO A 83 -9.26 8.68 -11.95
C PRO A 83 -10.13 9.53 -11.03
N MET A 84 -9.98 10.86 -11.11
CA MET A 84 -10.90 11.80 -10.48
C MET A 84 -12.26 11.61 -11.14
N GLN A 85 -13.24 11.11 -10.38
CA GLN A 85 -14.64 11.12 -10.80
C GLN A 85 -15.25 12.48 -10.49
#